data_AF-A0A9W6YIF3-F1
#
_entry.id   AF-A0A9W6YIF3-F1
#
_cell.length_a   1.000
_cell.length_b   1.000
_cell.length_c   1.000
_cell.angle_alpha   90.00
_cell.angle_beta   90.00
_cell.angle_gamma   90.00
#
_symmetry.space_group_name_H-M   'P 1'
#
loop_
_entity.id
_entity.type
_entity.pdbx_description
1 polymer ?
#
loop_
_entity_poly.entity_id
_entity_poly.type
_entity_poly.pdbx_seq_one_letter_code
_entity_poly.pdbx_strand_id
1 'polypeptide(L)'
;MQVREASAMPRYDFESRAPERVEIVRNPPEYQHYELKRPAIELAPTTMNRGPSSPPPNKKKQRKRANYLQHTERCCIIRRVAGGEPQAALAREFGVTRAAVCQMYKNRKEILAREDSEGEGEMEPQPPTVESRSKTVALLLTTLKDKRTSATAFYQAAARLTL
;
A
#
# COMPACT_ATOMS: atom_id res chain seq x y z
N MET A 1 10.71 66.43 -19.72
CA MET A 1 11.61 65.45 -19.06
C MET A 1 11.72 65.90 -17.61
N GLN A 2 11.60 65.11 -16.56
CA GLN A 2 11.77 63.68 -16.32
C GLN A 2 10.69 63.26 -15.29
N VAL A 3 9.93 62.22 -15.60
CA VAL A 3 9.99 60.82 -15.11
C VAL A 3 9.09 60.59 -13.89
N ARG A 4 8.05 59.80 -14.16
CA ARG A 4 7.12 59.23 -13.21
C ARG A 4 7.92 58.42 -12.18
N GLU A 5 7.72 58.74 -10.91
CA GLU A 5 8.24 57.96 -9.80
C GLU A 5 7.59 56.57 -9.85
N ALA A 6 8.40 55.58 -10.21
CA ALA A 6 7.98 54.19 -10.23
C ALA A 6 7.83 53.72 -8.78
N SER A 7 6.64 53.23 -8.44
CA SER A 7 6.36 52.46 -7.22
C SER A 7 7.32 51.27 -7.15
N ALA A 8 8.42 51.41 -6.41
CA ALA A 8 9.31 50.33 -6.05
C ALA A 8 8.59 49.47 -4.99
N MET A 9 7.93 48.40 -5.43
CA MET A 9 7.59 47.29 -4.56
C MET A 9 8.89 46.81 -3.88
N PRO A 10 8.93 46.68 -2.54
CA PRO A 10 10.11 46.13 -1.90
C PRO A 10 10.34 44.71 -2.44
N ARG A 11 11.57 44.48 -2.91
CA ARG A 11 12.09 43.15 -3.22
C ARG A 11 11.72 42.22 -2.07
N TYR A 12 11.03 41.13 -2.38
CA TYR A 12 10.76 40.09 -1.42
C TYR A 12 12.09 39.35 -1.16
N ASP A 13 12.79 39.72 -0.11
CA ASP A 13 13.98 38.99 0.37
C ASP A 13 13.56 37.56 0.76
N PHE A 14 13.98 36.59 -0.05
CA PHE A 14 13.72 35.16 0.17
C PHE A 14 14.83 34.48 1.00
N GLU A 15 15.86 35.20 1.44
CA GLU A 15 16.89 34.64 2.33
C GLU A 15 16.88 35.33 3.69
N SER A 16 16.30 34.67 4.69
CA SER A 16 16.81 34.56 6.09
C SER A 16 15.73 33.98 7.02
N ARG A 17 15.41 32.69 6.88
CA ARG A 17 14.77 31.93 7.95
C ARG A 17 15.60 30.69 8.21
N ALA A 18 16.68 30.87 8.97
CA ALA A 18 17.37 29.77 9.60
C ALA A 18 16.36 28.98 10.46
N PRO A 19 16.29 27.64 10.37
CA PRO A 19 15.52 26.86 11.32
C PRO A 19 16.25 26.90 12.66
N GLU A 20 15.72 27.69 13.59
CA GLU A 20 16.20 27.73 14.96
C GLU A 20 16.03 26.32 15.58
N ARG A 21 17.16 25.74 15.96
CA ARG A 21 17.29 24.41 16.54
C ARG A 21 16.81 24.49 17.99
N VAL A 22 15.57 24.07 18.25
CA VAL A 22 15.06 23.96 19.63
C VAL A 22 15.74 22.78 20.31
N GLU A 23 16.75 23.08 21.12
CA GLU A 23 17.45 22.11 21.95
C GLU A 23 16.60 21.77 23.18
N ILE A 24 15.99 20.59 23.18
CA ILE A 24 15.37 20.01 24.38
C ILE A 24 16.41 19.10 25.03
N VAL A 25 17.15 19.65 25.98
CA VAL A 25 17.97 18.87 26.92
C VAL A 25 17.51 19.20 28.31
N ARG A 26 16.79 18.29 28.99
CA ARG A 26 16.85 18.08 30.44
C ARG A 26 16.41 16.65 30.79
N ASN A 27 17.33 15.88 31.34
CA ASN A 27 17.10 14.68 32.16
C ASN A 27 18.18 14.71 33.27
N PRO A 28 17.99 14.18 34.50
CA PRO A 28 16.81 13.73 35.27
C PRO A 28 16.63 14.53 36.60
N PRO A 29 15.66 14.20 37.48
CA PRO A 29 16.04 13.36 38.61
C PRO A 29 15.07 12.19 38.89
N GLU A 30 15.67 11.08 39.27
CA GLU A 30 15.08 9.92 39.92
C GLU A 30 14.41 10.33 41.24
N TYR A 31 13.10 10.05 41.40
CA TYR A 31 12.46 10.08 42.72
C TYR A 31 11.28 9.09 42.80
N GLN A 32 11.63 7.93 43.33
CA GLN A 32 10.88 7.08 44.27
C GLN A 32 9.35 6.90 44.10
N HIS A 33 9.02 5.65 43.77
CA HIS A 33 7.77 4.97 44.02
C HIS A 33 7.31 5.18 45.48
N TYR A 34 6.13 5.78 45.68
CA TYR A 34 5.36 5.60 46.91
C TYR A 34 3.92 5.20 46.60
N GLU A 35 3.60 3.96 46.96
CA GLU A 35 2.25 3.47 47.19
C GLU A 35 1.67 4.23 48.39
N LEU A 36 0.94 5.33 48.16
CA LEU A 36 0.11 5.92 49.22
C LEU A 36 -1.29 5.32 49.16
N LYS A 37 -1.43 4.23 49.93
CA LYS A 37 -2.69 3.70 50.48
C LYS A 37 -3.63 4.86 50.81
N ARG A 38 -4.79 4.93 50.16
CA ARG A 38 -5.90 5.75 50.64
C ARG A 38 -6.60 5.00 51.77
N PRO A 39 -6.63 5.51 53.02
CA PRO A 39 -7.36 4.87 54.11
C PRO A 39 -8.87 5.11 53.99
N ALA A 40 -9.60 4.14 54.52
CA ALA A 40 -11.05 4.03 54.52
C ALA A 40 -11.74 5.11 55.35
N ILE A 41 -12.85 5.65 54.83
CA ILE A 41 -13.98 6.12 55.62
C ILE A 41 -15.21 5.40 55.09
N GLU A 42 -15.72 4.49 55.90
CA GLU A 42 -17.05 3.92 55.79
C GLU A 42 -18.09 4.92 56.34
N LEU A 43 -19.26 5.00 55.71
CA LEU A 43 -20.58 4.72 56.31
C LEU A 43 -21.68 4.90 55.25
N ALA A 44 -22.51 3.85 55.15
CA ALA A 44 -23.49 3.48 54.12
C ALA A 44 -24.89 4.14 54.36
N PRO A 45 -26.07 3.67 53.85
CA PRO A 45 -26.36 2.55 52.93
C PRO A 45 -27.50 2.78 51.87
N THR A 46 -27.66 1.78 51.00
CA THR A 46 -28.91 1.36 50.32
C THR A 46 -29.54 2.29 49.26
N THR A 47 -29.42 1.94 47.98
CA THR A 47 -30.51 1.31 47.20
C THR A 47 -29.93 0.51 46.04
N MET A 48 -30.62 -0.59 45.74
CA MET A 48 -30.25 -1.63 44.78
C MET A 48 -30.24 -1.07 43.35
N ASN A 49 -29.17 -1.32 42.57
CA ASN A 49 -29.38 -1.60 41.14
C ASN A 49 -28.28 -2.51 40.57
N ARG A 50 -28.70 -3.71 40.18
CA ARG A 50 -27.90 -4.66 39.40
C ARG A 50 -27.61 -4.06 38.03
N GLY A 51 -26.33 -3.91 37.71
CA GLY A 51 -25.87 -3.91 36.33
C GLY A 51 -24.70 -4.89 36.24
N PRO A 52 -24.80 -6.02 35.52
CA PRO A 52 -23.66 -6.91 35.37
C PRO A 52 -22.55 -6.16 34.63
N SER A 53 -21.45 -5.92 35.33
CA SER A 53 -20.18 -5.45 34.78
C SER A 53 -19.72 -6.46 33.73
N SER A 54 -20.04 -6.17 32.47
CA SER A 54 -19.39 -6.85 31.36
C SER A 54 -17.98 -6.27 31.21
N PRO A 55 -16.90 -7.07 31.32
CA PRO A 55 -15.59 -6.60 30.94
C PRO A 55 -15.62 -6.17 29.46
N PRO A 56 -14.91 -5.10 29.04
CA PRO A 56 -14.84 -4.76 27.63
C PRO A 56 -14.30 -5.99 26.88
N PRO A 57 -14.97 -6.48 25.81
CA PRO A 57 -14.48 -7.62 25.08
C PRO A 57 -13.14 -7.21 24.46
N ASN A 58 -12.08 -7.81 24.98
CA ASN A 58 -10.73 -7.70 24.47
C ASN A 58 -10.69 -8.41 23.09
N LYS A 59 -11.28 -7.76 22.08
CA LYS A 59 -11.24 -8.21 20.69
C LYS A 59 -9.82 -8.00 20.21
N LYS A 60 -8.96 -8.98 20.50
CA LYS A 60 -7.67 -9.16 19.81
C LYS A 60 -7.98 -9.06 18.32
N LYS A 61 -7.63 -7.93 17.70
CA LYS A 61 -7.91 -7.65 16.28
C LYS A 61 -7.26 -8.78 15.49
N GLN A 62 -8.08 -9.72 14.99
CA GLN A 62 -7.61 -10.75 14.08
C GLN A 62 -6.90 -10.02 12.93
N ARG A 63 -5.62 -10.35 12.75
CA ARG A 63 -4.83 -9.80 11.65
C ARG A 63 -5.50 -10.27 10.36
N LYS A 64 -6.12 -9.33 9.64
CA LYS A 64 -6.65 -9.59 8.31
C LYS A 64 -5.51 -10.10 7.44
N ARG A 65 -5.76 -11.15 6.65
CA ARG A 65 -4.81 -11.66 5.66
C ARG A 65 -4.40 -10.51 4.74
N ALA A 66 -3.13 -10.47 4.35
CA ALA A 66 -2.62 -9.45 3.44
C ALA A 66 -3.39 -9.56 2.12
N ASN A 67 -4.14 -8.51 1.78
CA ASN A 67 -4.74 -8.36 0.47
C ASN A 67 -3.73 -7.62 -0.41
N TYR A 68 -3.22 -8.30 -1.43
CA TYR A 68 -2.29 -7.70 -2.39
C TYR A 68 -3.08 -7.09 -3.53
N LEU A 69 -2.99 -5.77 -3.65
CA LEU A 69 -3.66 -5.00 -4.68
C LEU A 69 -3.10 -5.34 -6.07
N GLN A 70 -3.97 -5.51 -7.08
CA GLN A 70 -3.59 -5.74 -8.47
C GLN A 70 -2.89 -4.52 -9.08
N HIS A 71 -2.17 -4.70 -10.19
CA HIS A 71 -1.43 -3.60 -10.81
C HIS A 71 -2.36 -2.48 -11.28
N THR A 72 -3.43 -2.84 -11.98
CA THR A 72 -4.49 -1.95 -12.47
C THR A 72 -5.09 -1.09 -11.36
N GLU A 73 -5.34 -1.68 -10.19
CA GLU A 73 -5.87 -0.98 -9.03
C GLU A 73 -4.85 0.03 -8.46
N ARG A 74 -3.54 -0.31 -8.41
CA ARG A 74 -2.48 0.63 -8.00
C ARG A 74 -2.44 1.84 -8.95
N CYS A 75 -2.55 1.60 -10.26
CA CYS A 75 -2.57 2.65 -11.28
C CYS A 75 -3.82 3.54 -11.14
N CYS A 76 -4.98 2.96 -10.82
CA CYS A 76 -6.20 3.69 -10.52
C CYS A 76 -6.03 4.61 -9.31
N ILE A 77 -5.49 4.09 -8.20
CA ILE A 77 -5.21 4.87 -6.99
C ILE A 77 -4.29 6.06 -7.31
N ILE A 78 -3.20 5.83 -8.06
CA ILE A 78 -2.25 6.89 -8.44
C ILE A 78 -2.95 8.00 -9.24
N ARG A 79 -3.75 7.64 -10.24
CA ARG A 79 -4.50 8.62 -11.07
C ARG A 79 -5.47 9.45 -10.24
N ARG A 80 -6.17 8.82 -9.28
CA ARG A 80 -7.11 9.52 -8.39
C ARG A 80 -6.42 10.44 -7.39
N VAL A 81 -5.28 10.03 -6.81
CA VAL A 81 -4.46 10.92 -5.97
C VAL A 81 -3.95 12.12 -6.78
N ALA A 82 -3.53 11.92 -8.03
CA ALA A 82 -3.11 13.02 -8.90
C ALA A 82 -4.27 13.98 -9.24
N GLY A 83 -5.50 13.46 -9.31
CA GLY A 83 -6.73 14.24 -9.42
C GLY A 83 -7.14 15.01 -8.15
N GLY A 84 -6.37 14.89 -7.06
CA GLY A 84 -6.61 15.61 -5.81
C GLY A 84 -7.49 14.88 -4.81
N GLU A 85 -7.82 13.60 -5.05
CA GLU A 85 -8.60 12.84 -4.08
C GLU A 85 -7.82 12.55 -2.79
N PRO A 86 -8.48 12.62 -1.61
CA PRO A 86 -7.80 12.40 -0.35
C PRO A 86 -7.41 10.92 -0.18
N GLN A 87 -6.14 10.68 0.15
CA GLN A 87 -5.59 9.32 0.35
C GLN A 87 -6.37 8.47 1.37
N ALA A 88 -7.00 9.11 2.36
CA ALA A 88 -7.82 8.44 3.36
C ALA A 88 -9.11 7.84 2.77
N ALA A 89 -9.71 8.49 1.78
CA ALA A 89 -10.89 7.95 1.10
C ALA A 89 -10.51 6.72 0.26
N LEU A 90 -9.46 6.84 -0.55
CA LEU A 90 -8.93 5.75 -1.38
C LEU A 90 -8.50 4.55 -0.54
N ALA A 91 -7.85 4.77 0.62
CA ALA A 91 -7.48 3.69 1.53
C ALA A 91 -8.69 2.88 2.02
N ARG A 92 -9.83 3.54 2.27
CA ARG A 92 -11.06 2.87 2.70
C ARG A 92 -11.72 2.10 1.56
N GLU A 93 -11.72 2.67 0.36
CA GLU A 93 -12.32 2.08 -0.84
C GLU A 93 -11.59 0.82 -1.29
N PHE A 94 -10.27 0.87 -1.39
CA PHE A 94 -9.44 -0.25 -1.83
C PHE A 94 -9.02 -1.19 -0.69
N GLY A 95 -9.45 -0.91 0.55
CA GLY A 95 -9.12 -1.74 1.72
C GLY A 95 -7.63 -1.78 2.07
N VAL A 96 -6.86 -0.76 1.67
CA VAL A 96 -5.41 -0.64 1.93
C VAL A 96 -5.12 0.34 3.06
N THR A 97 -3.89 0.35 3.58
CA THR A 97 -3.49 1.35 4.57
C THR A 97 -3.21 2.70 3.92
N ARG A 98 -3.44 3.81 4.63
CA ARG A 98 -3.09 5.16 4.15
C ARG A 98 -1.59 5.28 3.81
N ALA A 99 -0.74 4.59 4.57
CA ALA A 99 0.69 4.51 4.31
C ALA A 99 1.01 3.83 2.96
N ALA A 100 0.29 2.76 2.61
CA ALA A 100 0.45 2.10 1.31
C ALA A 100 0.09 3.03 0.15
N VAL A 101 -1.00 3.79 0.26
CA VAL A 101 -1.39 4.80 -0.76
C VAL A 101 -0.31 5.86 -0.92
N CYS A 102 0.21 6.38 0.19
CA CYS A 102 1.31 7.33 0.16
C CYS A 102 2.56 6.73 -0.53
N GLN A 103 2.90 5.48 -0.23
CA GLN A 103 4.03 4.81 -0.86
C GLN A 103 3.84 4.64 -2.36
N MET A 104 2.67 4.17 -2.81
CA MET A 104 2.32 4.05 -4.24
C MET A 104 2.46 5.38 -4.98
N TYR A 105 2.09 6.49 -4.34
CA TYR A 105 2.22 7.81 -4.96
C TYR A 105 3.67 8.30 -5.01
N LYS A 106 4.51 7.94 -4.04
CA LYS A 106 5.95 8.25 -4.04
C LYS A 106 6.66 7.60 -5.23
N ASN A 107 6.39 6.32 -5.50
CA ASN A 107 6.97 5.58 -6.63
C ASN A 107 6.04 5.48 -7.84
N ARG A 108 5.13 6.44 -8.00
CA ARG A 108 4.10 6.45 -9.06
C ARG A 108 4.64 6.26 -10.47
N LYS A 109 5.84 6.79 -10.77
CA LYS A 109 6.47 6.68 -12.09
C LYS A 109 6.83 5.22 -12.42
N GLU A 110 7.39 4.50 -11.47
CA GLU A 110 7.77 3.09 -11.63
C GLU A 110 6.56 2.17 -11.75
N ILE A 111 5.48 2.51 -11.04
CA ILE A 111 4.22 1.77 -11.13
C ILE A 111 3.61 2.04 -12.52
N LEU A 112 3.50 3.29 -12.97
CA LEU A 112 2.90 3.58 -14.27
C LEU A 112 3.71 3.03 -15.46
N ALA A 113 5.06 3.06 -15.39
CA ALA A 113 5.91 2.55 -16.46
C ALA A 113 5.81 1.02 -16.71
N ARG A 114 5.28 0.26 -15.75
CA ARG A 114 5.05 -1.19 -15.92
C ARG A 114 3.81 -1.48 -16.77
N GLU A 115 2.81 -0.61 -16.78
CA GLU A 115 1.64 -0.76 -17.66
C GLU A 115 2.07 -0.73 -19.13
N ASP A 116 3.06 0.11 -19.47
CA ASP A 116 3.60 0.18 -20.84
C ASP A 116 4.33 -1.11 -21.25
N SER A 117 4.81 -1.88 -20.28
CA SER A 117 5.53 -3.16 -20.52
C SER A 117 4.62 -4.39 -20.46
N GLU A 118 3.51 -4.32 -19.72
CA GLU A 118 2.50 -5.40 -19.66
C GLU A 118 1.49 -5.32 -20.84
N GLY A 119 1.57 -4.29 -21.68
CA GLY A 119 0.80 -4.15 -22.93
C GLY A 119 1.48 -4.68 -24.20
N GLU A 120 2.77 -5.03 -24.14
CA GLU A 120 3.54 -5.61 -25.26
C GLU A 120 3.60 -7.14 -25.11
N GLY A 121 2.43 -7.75 -25.10
CA GLY A 121 2.25 -9.19 -24.92
C GLY A 121 0.81 -9.57 -25.22
N GLU A 122 0.52 -9.77 -26.51
CA GLU A 122 -0.69 -10.38 -27.10
C GLU A 122 -1.69 -9.43 -27.77
N MET A 123 -1.29 -8.92 -28.93
CA MET A 123 -2.19 -8.76 -30.08
C MET A 123 -1.40 -9.08 -31.36
N GLU A 124 -0.99 -10.34 -31.50
CA GLU A 124 -0.51 -10.89 -32.77
C GLU A 124 -1.66 -11.69 -33.42
N PRO A 125 -1.95 -11.53 -34.72
CA PRO A 125 -3.09 -12.22 -35.33
C PRO A 125 -2.80 -13.73 -35.44
N GLN A 126 -3.49 -14.50 -34.58
CA GLN A 126 -3.84 -15.93 -34.62
C GLN A 126 -3.21 -16.82 -35.71
N PRO A 127 -2.85 -18.06 -35.32
CA PRO A 127 -3.69 -19.16 -35.79
C PRO A 127 -4.33 -19.93 -34.63
N PRO A 128 -5.50 -20.56 -34.83
CA PRO A 128 -6.29 -21.17 -33.75
C PRO A 128 -5.59 -22.45 -33.28
N THR A 129 -4.85 -22.39 -32.19
CA THR A 129 -4.38 -23.60 -31.52
C THR A 129 -4.73 -23.55 -30.06
N VAL A 130 -5.87 -24.18 -29.73
CA VAL A 130 -6.21 -24.81 -28.44
C VAL A 130 -5.25 -24.45 -27.31
N GLU A 131 -5.47 -23.28 -26.73
CA GLU A 131 -4.65 -22.76 -25.65
C GLU A 131 -4.95 -23.56 -24.39
N SER A 132 -4.23 -24.68 -24.26
CA SER A 132 -4.34 -25.52 -23.09
C SER A 132 -3.81 -24.75 -21.89
N ARG A 133 -4.69 -24.51 -20.92
CA ARG A 133 -4.41 -23.81 -19.65
C ARG A 133 -3.28 -24.44 -18.80
N SER A 134 -2.72 -25.57 -19.25
CA SER A 134 -1.66 -26.29 -18.57
C SER A 134 -0.29 -25.92 -19.12
N LYS A 135 0.56 -25.38 -18.25
CA LYS A 135 1.98 -25.10 -18.52
C LYS A 135 2.71 -26.31 -19.09
N THR A 136 2.35 -27.51 -18.64
CA THR A 136 2.89 -28.77 -19.15
C THR A 136 2.55 -28.96 -20.63
N VAL A 137 1.31 -28.72 -21.02
CA VAL A 137 0.88 -28.86 -22.42
C VAL A 137 1.56 -27.82 -23.31
N ALA A 138 1.71 -26.59 -22.83
CA ALA A 138 2.49 -25.57 -23.54
C ALA A 138 3.93 -26.04 -23.79
N LEU A 139 4.61 -26.60 -22.78
CA LEU A 139 5.96 -27.16 -22.96
C LEU A 139 5.99 -28.31 -23.97
N LEU A 140 5.01 -29.21 -23.93
CA LEU A 140 4.91 -30.30 -24.91
C LEU A 140 4.71 -29.77 -26.34
N LEU A 141 3.85 -28.77 -26.53
CA LEU A 141 3.66 -28.12 -27.82
C LEU A 141 4.93 -27.39 -28.28
N THR A 142 5.67 -26.73 -27.39
CA THR A 142 6.97 -26.13 -27.76
C THR A 142 7.98 -27.20 -28.19
N THR A 143 7.96 -28.37 -27.55
CA THR A 143 8.85 -29.50 -27.87
C THR A 143 8.52 -30.08 -29.25
N LEU A 144 7.23 -30.11 -29.62
CA LEU A 144 6.78 -30.56 -30.95
C LEU A 144 7.05 -29.55 -32.07
N LYS A 145 7.09 -28.24 -31.74
CA LYS A 145 7.37 -27.18 -32.72
C LYS A 145 8.86 -26.99 -32.99
N ASP A 146 9.74 -27.46 -32.10
CA ASP A 146 11.19 -27.38 -32.28
C ASP A 146 11.71 -28.47 -33.23
N LYS A 147 12.42 -28.04 -34.28
CA LYS A 147 13.00 -28.90 -35.32
C LYS A 147 14.28 -29.61 -34.87
N ARG A 148 14.86 -29.18 -33.74
CA ARG A 148 16.10 -29.76 -33.18
C ARG A 148 15.84 -30.81 -32.11
N THR A 149 14.57 -31.04 -31.77
CA THR A 149 14.17 -32.03 -30.77
C THR A 149 14.56 -33.45 -31.20
N SER A 150 15.08 -34.24 -30.26
CA SER A 150 15.38 -35.64 -30.50
C SER A 150 14.10 -36.45 -30.80
N ALA A 151 14.19 -37.45 -31.67
CA ALA A 151 13.04 -38.26 -32.07
C ALA A 151 12.31 -38.87 -30.86
N THR A 152 13.05 -39.33 -29.85
CA THR A 152 12.47 -39.89 -28.61
C THR A 152 11.69 -38.86 -27.82
N ALA A 153 12.21 -37.64 -27.65
CA ALA A 153 11.51 -36.57 -26.95
C ALA A 153 10.26 -36.11 -27.71
N PHE A 154 10.31 -36.08 -29.04
CA PHE A 154 9.16 -35.77 -29.89
C PHE A 154 8.02 -36.78 -29.70
N TYR A 155 8.30 -38.08 -29.80
CA TYR A 155 7.28 -39.12 -29.62
C TYR A 155 6.70 -39.14 -28.20
N GLN A 156 7.55 -38.95 -27.18
CA GLN A 156 7.09 -38.83 -25.80
C GLN A 156 6.17 -37.62 -25.62
N ALA A 157 6.51 -36.47 -26.20
CA ALA A 157 5.70 -35.28 -26.10
C ALA A 157 4.34 -35.44 -26.81
N ALA A 158 4.34 -36.05 -28.01
CA ALA A 158 3.12 -36.34 -28.75
C ALA A 158 2.21 -37.31 -27.99
N ALA A 159 2.75 -38.41 -27.44
CA ALA A 159 1.96 -39.41 -26.70
C ALA A 159 1.27 -38.82 -25.46
N ARG A 160 1.90 -37.85 -24.80
CA ARG A 160 1.33 -37.17 -23.62
C ARG A 160 0.21 -36.19 -23.93
N LEU A 161 0.03 -35.80 -25.19
CA LEU A 161 -1.07 -34.93 -25.62
C LEU A 161 -2.33 -35.71 -26.05
N THR A 162 -2.21 -37.02 -26.24
CA THR A 162 -3.28 -37.90 -26.73
C THR A 162 -3.95 -38.76 -25.65
N LEU A 163 -3.46 -38.72 -24.41
CA LEU A 163 -4.00 -39.43 -23.24
C LEU A 163 -4.82 -38.49 -22.35
#